data_AF-A0A933AZY0-F1
#
_entry.id   AF-A0A933AZY0-F1
#
_cell.length_a   1.000
_cell.length_b   1.000
_cell.length_c   1.000
_cell.angle_alpha   90.00
_cell.angle_beta   90.00
_cell.angle_gamma   90.00
#
_symmetry.space_group_name_H-M   'P 1'
#
loop_
_entity.id
_entity.type
_entity.pdbx_description
1 polymer ?
#
loop_
_entity_poly.entity_id
_entity_poly.type
_entity_poly.pdbx_seq_one_letter_code
_entity_poly.pdbx_strand_id
1 'polypeptide(L)'
;MSAIHFGIIGYLLVVAIVAYVGRRKTVGVDGFLVAGRKMPIWVASFSLAATLIGTGVTIGVGEMAYQSGLSAILYPVALALALGISMWLAAARFREGEYYTLPEMCARFYGRKSRYVLAVSSTLRWIGPIAAQFVAIGAIVSTLTGWPIHISIVLSAGLTIGYTVLGGIWAVSLTDVIQLVVVYLGLVLLMLVTMGRYGDMFTIVRDLPPVYSSWDGVGVLPLTAWLGSLMMIAFIDQPWMQLCASVRTPKCARKAGLIAAALVLPIGFISVYTGLLARLTSPGLDPRMAVSSALVQNLDPLIAALAVAAIVAAGMSCADSWLHSSSTVVVKDLYQELVDKNASEGRIHFVSMLATLVLGLMSLGLALIWQGGIIMLVMLTGAWASVVYIGPVLVAWFSPRKILPNVGLGLMVLVLVVGTLILVRPPYVGGVHPNLSVTLIAFATTAVAVLLPWTSYRLAGRGRQEVAPAPGG
;
A
#
# COMPACT_ATOMS: atom_id res chain seq x y z
N MET A 1 -5.25 17.99 -30.82
CA MET A 1 -5.21 17.24 -29.55
C MET A 1 -5.92 15.91 -29.76
N SER A 2 -5.24 14.78 -29.55
CA SER A 2 -5.84 13.45 -29.75
C SER A 2 -6.95 13.18 -28.73
N ALA A 3 -7.87 12.25 -29.02
CA ALA A 3 -8.95 11.83 -28.10
C ALA A 3 -8.44 11.47 -26.69
N ILE A 4 -7.19 10.99 -26.59
CA ILE A 4 -6.49 10.70 -25.33
C ILE A 4 -6.38 11.94 -24.44
N HIS A 5 -6.08 13.12 -25.00
CA HIS A 5 -5.93 14.35 -24.23
C HIS A 5 -7.26 14.80 -23.61
N PHE A 6 -8.35 14.74 -24.38
CA PHE A 6 -9.69 15.06 -23.88
C PHE A 6 -10.15 14.07 -22.81
N GLY A 7 -9.85 12.78 -22.99
CA GLY A 7 -10.15 11.74 -22.00
C GLY A 7 -9.43 11.98 -20.67
N ILE A 8 -8.13 12.28 -20.71
CA ILE A 8 -7.35 12.61 -19.52
C ILE A 8 -7.94 13.85 -18.84
N ILE A 9 -8.07 14.98 -19.56
CA ILE A 9 -8.57 16.24 -18.98
C ILE A 9 -9.97 16.06 -18.36
N GLY A 10 -10.87 15.36 -19.05
CA GLY A 10 -12.21 15.06 -18.54
C GLY A 10 -12.18 14.25 -17.24
N TYR A 11 -11.32 13.23 -17.17
CA TYR A 11 -11.10 12.45 -15.95
C TYR A 11 -10.55 13.34 -14.81
N LEU A 12 -9.55 14.18 -15.06
CA LEU A 12 -8.98 15.06 -14.03
C LEU A 12 -10.04 16.04 -13.48
N LEU A 13 -10.93 16.55 -14.35
CA LEU A 13 -12.03 17.42 -13.95
C LEU A 13 -13.05 16.69 -13.06
N VAL A 14 -13.43 15.47 -13.41
CA VAL A 14 -14.35 14.65 -12.59
C VAL A 14 -13.76 14.42 -11.21
N VAL A 15 -12.48 14.03 -11.12
CA VAL A 15 -11.79 13.83 -9.83
C VAL A 15 -11.78 15.12 -9.02
N ALA A 16 -11.45 16.26 -9.63
CA ALA A 16 -11.46 17.55 -8.95
C ALA A 16 -12.85 17.94 -8.41
N ILE A 17 -13.91 17.71 -9.18
CA ILE A 17 -15.30 17.96 -8.75
C ILE A 17 -15.69 17.06 -7.58
N VAL A 18 -15.38 15.76 -7.66
CA VAL A 18 -15.69 14.78 -6.61
C VAL A 18 -14.94 15.11 -5.33
N ALA A 19 -13.66 15.47 -5.43
CA ALA A 19 -12.85 15.91 -4.29
C ALA A 19 -13.45 17.16 -3.64
N TYR A 20 -13.89 18.14 -4.44
CA TYR A 20 -14.54 19.35 -3.95
C TYR A 20 -15.86 19.05 -3.21
N VAL A 21 -16.67 18.13 -3.73
CA VAL A 21 -17.91 17.67 -3.06
C VAL A 21 -17.59 16.94 -1.76
N GLY A 22 -16.60 16.04 -1.77
CA GLY A 22 -16.18 15.28 -0.60
C GLY A 22 -15.66 16.17 0.52
N ARG A 23 -14.91 17.23 0.18
CA ARG A 23 -14.43 18.25 1.12
C ARG A 23 -15.57 18.88 1.93
N ARG A 24 -16.76 19.09 1.34
CA ARG A 24 -17.91 19.67 2.05
C ARG A 24 -18.45 18.79 3.18
N LYS A 25 -18.08 17.49 3.20
CA LYS A 25 -18.45 16.55 4.27
C LYS A 25 -17.43 16.51 5.41
N THR A 26 -16.30 17.17 5.25
CA THR A 26 -15.22 17.20 6.24
C THR A 26 -15.48 18.30 7.26
N VAL A 27 -15.94 17.91 8.45
CA VAL A 27 -16.15 18.81 9.60
C VAL A 27 -15.39 18.24 10.80
N GLY A 28 -14.56 19.08 11.41
CA GLY A 28 -13.76 18.72 12.57
C GLY A 28 -12.67 17.68 12.31
N VAL A 29 -11.90 17.39 13.35
CA VAL A 29 -10.73 16.49 13.30
C VAL A 29 -11.13 15.08 12.90
N ASP A 30 -12.20 14.57 13.52
CA ASP A 30 -12.69 13.23 13.25
C ASP A 30 -13.25 13.13 11.83
N GLY A 31 -13.89 14.18 11.33
CA GLY A 31 -14.36 14.25 9.95
C GLY A 31 -13.21 14.26 8.94
N PHE A 32 -12.08 14.89 9.27
CA PHE A 32 -10.91 14.93 8.39
C PHE A 32 -10.13 13.62 8.39
N LEU A 33 -9.89 13.03 9.56
CA LEU A 33 -8.99 11.87 9.70
C LEU A 33 -9.71 10.53 9.57
N VAL A 34 -10.93 10.40 10.12
CA VAL A 34 -11.65 9.11 10.21
C VAL A 34 -13.11 9.23 9.78
N ALA A 35 -13.46 10.22 8.97
CA ALA A 35 -14.80 10.40 8.40
C ALA A 35 -15.93 10.51 9.45
N GLY A 36 -15.59 10.95 10.68
CA GLY A 36 -16.50 10.95 11.82
C GLY A 36 -16.97 9.56 12.24
N ARG A 37 -16.25 8.51 11.82
CA ARG A 37 -16.59 7.08 12.02
C ARG A 37 -17.97 6.71 11.46
N LYS A 38 -18.42 7.41 10.42
CA LYS A 38 -19.75 7.25 9.82
C LYS A 38 -19.69 6.81 8.35
N MET A 39 -18.51 6.39 7.87
CA MET A 39 -18.35 5.97 6.49
C MET A 39 -19.19 4.72 6.19
N PRO A 40 -20.04 4.74 5.14
CA PRO A 40 -20.74 3.56 4.66
C PRO A 40 -19.76 2.46 4.26
N ILE A 41 -20.16 1.20 4.50
CA ILE A 41 -19.33 0.03 4.23
C ILE A 41 -18.86 0.00 2.78
N TRP A 42 -19.76 0.28 1.82
CA TRP A 42 -19.42 0.22 0.40
C TRP A 42 -18.37 1.26 -0.02
N VAL A 43 -18.41 2.48 0.55
CA VAL A 43 -17.40 3.51 0.32
C VAL A 43 -16.06 3.05 0.88
N ALA A 44 -16.03 2.53 2.12
CA ALA A 44 -14.82 2.02 2.74
C ALA A 44 -14.25 0.82 1.98
N SER A 45 -15.09 -0.12 1.53
CA SER A 45 -14.68 -1.28 0.72
C SER A 45 -14.03 -0.87 -0.58
N PHE A 46 -14.63 0.09 -1.29
CA PHE A 46 -14.15 0.51 -2.60
C PHE A 46 -12.90 1.36 -2.46
N SER A 47 -12.84 2.24 -1.45
CA SER A 47 -11.63 2.99 -1.12
C SER A 47 -10.47 2.08 -0.71
N LEU A 48 -10.73 1.06 0.12
CA LEU A 48 -9.73 0.04 0.46
C LEU A 48 -9.23 -0.68 -0.80
N ALA A 49 -10.15 -1.12 -1.69
CA ALA A 49 -9.79 -1.78 -2.93
C ALA A 49 -8.98 -0.87 -3.86
N ALA A 50 -9.38 0.40 -4.03
CA ALA A 50 -8.66 1.39 -4.84
C ALA A 50 -7.25 1.68 -4.29
N THR A 51 -7.10 1.71 -2.96
CA THR A 51 -5.79 1.86 -2.30
C THR A 51 -4.87 0.67 -2.58
N LEU A 52 -5.43 -0.52 -2.85
CA LEU A 52 -4.67 -1.74 -3.15
C LEU A 52 -4.38 -1.89 -4.64
N ILE A 53 -5.34 -1.54 -5.47
CA ILE A 53 -5.29 -1.64 -6.92
C ILE A 53 -4.56 -0.40 -7.45
N GLY A 54 -3.24 -0.38 -7.21
CA GLY A 54 -2.34 0.63 -7.75
C GLY A 54 -1.61 0.18 -9.01
N THR A 55 -0.65 0.99 -9.45
CA THR A 55 0.24 0.64 -10.57
C THR A 55 1.02 -0.66 -10.35
N GLY A 56 1.25 -1.07 -9.10
CA GLY A 56 1.87 -2.37 -8.79
C GLY A 56 1.01 -3.56 -9.21
N VAL A 57 -0.31 -3.49 -9.03
CA VAL A 57 -1.23 -4.55 -9.44
C VAL A 57 -1.60 -4.43 -10.92
N THR A 58 -1.77 -3.21 -11.45
CA THR A 58 -2.18 -3.01 -12.85
C THR A 58 -1.02 -3.16 -13.83
N ILE A 59 0.13 -2.54 -13.56
CA ILE A 59 1.31 -2.59 -14.42
C ILE A 59 2.25 -3.71 -13.99
N GLY A 60 2.62 -3.74 -12.70
CA GLY A 60 3.66 -4.65 -12.20
C GLY A 60 3.32 -6.13 -12.38
N VAL A 61 2.08 -6.53 -12.12
CA VAL A 61 1.63 -7.92 -12.37
C VAL A 61 1.60 -8.23 -13.87
N GLY A 62 1.29 -7.26 -14.73
CA GLY A 62 1.34 -7.43 -16.18
C GLY A 62 2.77 -7.58 -16.71
N GLU A 63 3.71 -6.76 -16.23
CA GLU A 63 5.15 -6.92 -16.49
C GLU A 63 5.64 -8.31 -16.08
N MET A 64 5.22 -8.78 -14.90
CA MET A 64 5.57 -10.10 -14.40
C MET A 64 4.96 -11.23 -15.23
N ALA A 65 3.72 -11.09 -15.69
CA ALA A 65 3.09 -12.06 -16.57
C ALA A 65 3.75 -12.11 -17.96
N TYR A 66 4.25 -10.97 -18.46
CA TYR A 66 5.06 -10.91 -19.68
C TYR A 66 6.36 -11.72 -19.57
N GLN A 67 6.95 -11.78 -18.38
CA GLN A 67 8.20 -12.51 -18.11
C GLN A 67 7.96 -13.98 -17.76
N SER A 68 7.05 -14.25 -16.81
CA SER A 68 6.91 -15.53 -16.11
C SER A 68 5.58 -16.24 -16.35
N GLY A 69 4.70 -15.66 -17.18
CA GLY A 69 3.43 -16.26 -17.57
C GLY A 69 2.40 -16.36 -16.44
N LEU A 70 1.63 -17.45 -16.44
CA LEU A 70 0.48 -17.65 -15.55
C LEU A 70 0.83 -17.59 -14.06
N SER A 71 2.05 -17.99 -13.69
CA SER A 71 2.53 -17.93 -12.30
C SER A 71 2.44 -16.52 -11.68
N ALA A 72 2.39 -15.47 -12.50
CA ALA A 72 2.16 -14.09 -12.05
C ALA A 72 0.84 -13.90 -11.27
N ILE A 73 -0.18 -14.73 -11.49
CA ILE A 73 -1.46 -14.66 -10.78
C ILE A 73 -1.34 -14.90 -9.27
N LEU A 74 -0.26 -15.55 -8.84
CA LEU A 74 -0.03 -15.84 -7.44
C LEU A 74 0.24 -14.57 -6.61
N TYR A 75 0.74 -13.50 -7.23
CA TYR A 75 0.95 -12.22 -6.55
C TYR A 75 -0.35 -11.53 -6.12
N PRO A 76 -1.34 -11.25 -7.01
CA PRO A 76 -2.61 -10.66 -6.58
C PRO A 76 -3.40 -11.59 -5.65
N VAL A 77 -3.27 -12.92 -5.79
CA VAL A 77 -3.84 -13.88 -4.83
C VAL A 77 -3.18 -13.73 -3.46
N ALA A 78 -1.85 -13.69 -3.38
CA ALA A 78 -1.12 -13.47 -2.15
C ALA A 78 -1.50 -12.13 -1.48
N LEU A 79 -1.65 -11.06 -2.27
CA LEU A 79 -2.07 -9.75 -1.79
C LEU A 79 -3.49 -9.78 -1.23
N ALA A 80 -4.44 -10.39 -1.94
CA ALA A 80 -5.83 -10.54 -1.50
C ALA A 80 -5.92 -11.38 -0.22
N LEU A 81 -5.16 -12.46 -0.11
CA LEU A 81 -5.09 -13.29 1.09
C LEU A 81 -4.49 -12.53 2.27
N ALA A 82 -3.39 -11.82 2.07
CA ALA A 82 -2.75 -11.00 3.08
C ALA A 82 -3.69 -9.92 3.62
N LEU A 83 -4.38 -9.20 2.74
CA LEU A 83 -5.42 -8.25 3.14
C LEU A 83 -6.55 -8.98 3.86
N GLY A 84 -7.14 -10.02 3.27
CA GLY A 84 -8.30 -10.71 3.84
C GLY A 84 -8.03 -11.22 5.26
N ILE A 85 -6.86 -11.83 5.47
CA ILE A 85 -6.41 -12.32 6.78
C ILE A 85 -6.15 -11.16 7.75
N SER A 86 -5.45 -10.12 7.33
CA SER A 86 -5.20 -8.95 8.19
C SER A 86 -6.50 -8.25 8.59
N MET A 87 -7.44 -8.07 7.68
CA MET A 87 -8.73 -7.45 7.93
C MET A 87 -9.62 -8.33 8.81
N TRP A 88 -9.55 -9.66 8.64
CA TRP A 88 -10.25 -10.59 9.51
C TRP A 88 -9.74 -10.52 10.95
N LEU A 89 -8.43 -10.48 11.15
CA LEU A 89 -7.81 -10.52 12.48
C LEU A 89 -7.74 -9.15 13.18
N ALA A 90 -7.45 -8.08 12.44
CA ALA A 90 -7.04 -6.79 13.00
C ALA A 90 -8.11 -5.69 12.88
N ALA A 91 -8.88 -5.64 11.78
CA ALA A 91 -9.76 -4.49 11.48
C ALA A 91 -10.78 -4.19 12.58
N ALA A 92 -11.45 -5.23 13.09
CA ALA A 92 -12.45 -5.09 14.15
C ALA A 92 -11.81 -4.54 15.43
N ARG A 93 -10.67 -5.12 15.86
CA ARG A 93 -9.93 -4.68 17.05
C ARG A 93 -9.38 -3.26 16.90
N PHE A 94 -8.92 -2.87 15.70
CA PHE A 94 -8.49 -1.49 15.44
C PHE A 94 -9.65 -0.51 15.67
N ARG A 95 -10.83 -0.85 15.12
CA ARG A 95 -12.02 -0.01 15.22
C ARG A 95 -12.56 0.06 16.65
N GLU A 96 -12.54 -1.05 17.39
CA GLU A 96 -12.98 -1.13 18.80
C GLU A 96 -12.10 -0.29 19.72
N GLY A 97 -10.79 -0.29 19.50
CA GLY A 97 -9.86 0.52 20.29
C GLY A 97 -9.92 2.02 19.99
N GLU A 98 -10.76 2.45 19.05
CA GLU A 98 -10.92 3.83 18.62
C GLU A 98 -9.59 4.52 18.27
N TYR A 99 -8.67 3.76 17.69
CA TYR A 99 -7.41 4.30 17.21
C TYR A 99 -7.63 5.19 15.99
N TYR A 100 -6.79 6.21 15.86
CA TYR A 100 -6.60 6.94 14.61
C TYR A 100 -5.43 6.33 13.83
N THR A 101 -4.37 5.92 14.54
CA THR A 101 -3.14 5.49 13.91
C THR A 101 -2.54 4.24 14.57
N LEU A 102 -1.76 3.50 13.79
CA LEU A 102 -0.99 2.36 14.28
C LEU A 102 0.11 2.77 15.29
N PRO A 103 0.83 3.90 15.15
CA PRO A 103 1.71 4.41 16.20
C PRO A 103 0.96 4.70 17.51
N GLU A 104 -0.25 5.26 17.46
CA GLU A 104 -1.09 5.45 18.65
C GLU A 104 -1.43 4.10 19.31
N MET A 105 -1.85 3.11 18.52
CA MET A 105 -2.11 1.75 19.03
C MET A 105 -0.88 1.18 19.75
N CYS A 106 0.29 1.29 19.12
CA CYS A 106 1.54 0.84 19.72
C CYS A 106 1.91 1.66 20.95
N ALA A 107 1.61 2.95 21.01
CA ALA A 107 1.85 3.78 22.19
C ALA A 107 1.00 3.34 23.39
N ARG A 108 -0.24 2.90 23.18
CA ARG A 108 -1.08 2.35 24.26
C ARG A 108 -0.54 1.00 24.78
N PHE A 109 0.21 0.28 23.96
CA PHE A 109 0.82 -1.00 24.29
C PHE A 109 2.21 -0.86 24.94
N TYR A 110 3.12 -0.08 24.34
CA TYR A 110 4.52 0.12 24.74
C TYR A 110 4.79 1.41 25.51
N GLY A 111 3.81 2.30 25.68
CA GLY A 111 4.00 3.61 26.29
C GLY A 111 4.39 4.71 25.30
N ARG A 112 4.41 5.96 25.79
CA ARG A 112 4.39 7.18 24.96
C ARG A 112 5.60 7.33 24.02
N LYS A 113 6.79 6.90 24.42
CA LYS A 113 8.03 7.10 23.64
C LYS A 113 8.06 6.32 22.33
N SER A 114 7.43 5.14 22.26
CA SER A 114 7.37 4.34 21.03
C SER A 114 6.59 5.05 19.92
N ARG A 115 5.63 5.90 20.30
CA ARG A 115 4.77 6.64 19.38
C ARG A 115 5.58 7.44 18.37
N TYR A 116 6.59 8.16 18.83
CA TYR A 116 7.38 9.07 17.98
C TYR A 116 8.25 8.32 16.98
N VAL A 117 8.95 7.27 17.44
CA VAL A 117 9.80 6.44 16.58
C VAL A 117 8.95 5.79 15.49
N LEU A 118 7.82 5.21 15.87
CA LEU A 118 6.91 4.56 14.94
C LEU A 118 6.23 5.54 13.99
N ALA A 119 5.87 6.73 14.45
CA ALA A 119 5.27 7.76 13.62
C ALA A 119 6.23 8.26 12.53
N VAL A 120 7.47 8.60 12.90
CA VAL A 120 8.50 9.04 11.94
C VAL A 120 8.79 7.93 10.93
N SER A 121 9.00 6.69 11.39
CA SER A 121 9.22 5.56 10.49
C SER A 121 8.04 5.33 9.56
N SER A 122 6.80 5.32 10.08
CA SER A 122 5.59 5.12 9.29
C SER A 122 5.41 6.17 8.20
N THR A 123 5.65 7.45 8.53
CA THR A 123 5.56 8.56 7.57
C THR A 123 6.65 8.47 6.49
N LEU A 124 7.92 8.25 6.88
CA LEU A 124 9.02 8.18 5.92
C LEU A 124 8.92 6.98 4.97
N ARG A 125 8.29 5.88 5.42
CA ARG A 125 8.05 4.68 4.61
C ARG A 125 7.37 4.98 3.29
N TRP A 126 6.43 5.92 3.29
CA TRP A 126 5.54 6.18 2.15
C TRP A 126 6.14 7.07 1.07
N ILE A 127 7.21 7.81 1.37
CA ILE A 127 7.78 8.79 0.43
C ILE A 127 8.20 8.14 -0.89
N GLY A 128 8.92 7.01 -0.85
CA GLY A 128 9.35 6.30 -2.05
C GLY A 128 8.23 5.57 -2.80
N PRO A 129 7.29 4.84 -2.15
CA PRO A 129 6.10 4.34 -2.81
C PRO A 129 5.29 5.43 -3.52
N ILE A 130 5.04 6.58 -2.88
CA ILE A 130 4.33 7.70 -3.52
C ILE A 130 5.11 8.20 -4.74
N ALA A 131 6.42 8.39 -4.60
CA ALA A 131 7.29 8.79 -5.72
C ALA A 131 7.24 7.77 -6.87
N ALA A 132 7.23 6.48 -6.55
CA ALA A 132 7.09 5.39 -7.51
C ALA A 132 5.77 5.45 -8.29
N GLN A 133 4.65 5.80 -7.64
CA GLN A 133 3.37 6.03 -8.33
C GLN A 133 3.50 7.19 -9.32
N PHE A 134 4.10 8.31 -8.90
CA PHE A 134 4.27 9.47 -9.79
C PHE A 134 5.13 9.15 -11.01
N VAL A 135 6.22 8.39 -10.84
CA VAL A 135 7.04 7.93 -11.97
C VAL A 135 6.26 6.99 -12.89
N ALA A 136 5.53 6.01 -12.33
CA ALA A 136 4.74 5.05 -13.12
C ALA A 136 3.63 5.75 -13.95
N ILE A 137 2.88 6.65 -13.31
CA ILE A 137 1.84 7.44 -13.98
C ILE A 137 2.47 8.33 -15.06
N GLY A 138 3.56 9.04 -14.72
CA GLY A 138 4.29 9.91 -15.65
C GLY A 138 4.82 9.15 -16.86
N ALA A 139 5.34 7.94 -16.68
CA ALA A 139 5.84 7.09 -17.76
C ALA A 139 4.74 6.70 -18.75
N ILE A 140 3.58 6.30 -18.25
CA ILE A 140 2.42 5.98 -19.09
C ILE A 140 1.95 7.21 -19.85
N VAL A 141 1.74 8.33 -19.15
CA VAL A 141 1.30 9.58 -19.79
C VAL A 141 2.30 10.00 -20.87
N SER A 142 3.60 9.98 -20.57
CA SER A 142 4.68 10.31 -21.53
C SER A 142 4.65 9.40 -22.76
N THR A 143 4.48 8.09 -22.58
CA THR A 143 4.45 7.10 -23.67
C THR A 143 3.30 7.38 -24.65
N LEU A 144 2.17 7.89 -24.15
CA LEU A 144 0.94 8.02 -24.92
C LEU A 144 0.74 9.40 -25.53
N THR A 145 1.17 10.45 -24.83
CA THR A 145 1.06 11.83 -25.31
C THR A 145 2.30 12.29 -26.06
N GLY A 146 3.42 11.57 -25.90
CA GLY A 146 4.74 12.00 -26.39
C GLY A 146 5.34 13.14 -25.56
N TRP A 147 4.73 13.52 -24.43
CA TRP A 147 5.25 14.59 -23.58
C TRP A 147 6.54 14.16 -22.87
N PRO A 148 7.46 15.10 -22.58
CA PRO A 148 8.63 14.84 -21.76
C PRO A 148 8.23 14.22 -20.42
N ILE A 149 8.93 13.14 -20.03
CA ILE A 149 8.63 12.37 -18.80
C ILE A 149 8.55 13.24 -17.55
N HIS A 150 9.46 14.22 -17.40
CA HIS A 150 9.47 15.12 -16.24
C HIS A 150 8.20 15.97 -16.15
N ILE A 151 7.66 16.42 -17.28
CA ILE A 151 6.40 17.19 -17.33
C ILE A 151 5.23 16.29 -16.94
N SER A 152 5.19 15.07 -17.48
CA SER A 152 4.16 14.09 -17.15
C SER A 152 4.14 13.72 -15.66
N ILE A 153 5.31 13.57 -15.03
CA ILE A 153 5.45 13.35 -13.58
C ILE A 153 4.94 14.56 -12.79
N VAL A 154 5.36 15.78 -13.15
CA VAL A 154 4.94 17.00 -12.43
C VAL A 154 3.43 17.21 -12.51
N LEU A 155 2.83 17.02 -13.68
CA LEU A 155 1.39 17.22 -13.86
C LEU A 155 0.56 16.20 -13.07
N SER A 156 0.94 14.92 -13.14
CA SER A 156 0.24 13.85 -12.41
C SER A 156 0.40 14.02 -10.89
N ALA A 157 1.61 14.28 -10.41
CA ALA A 157 1.86 14.53 -8.99
C ALA A 157 1.14 15.79 -8.50
N GLY A 158 1.22 16.89 -9.25
CA GLY A 158 0.58 18.15 -8.89
C GLY A 158 -0.93 18.03 -8.74
N LEU A 159 -1.58 17.26 -9.62
CA LEU A 159 -3.00 16.99 -9.48
C LEU A 159 -3.31 16.14 -8.24
N THR A 160 -2.59 15.02 -8.05
CA THR A 160 -2.78 14.13 -6.91
C THR A 160 -2.59 14.86 -5.59
N ILE A 161 -1.51 15.62 -5.46
CA ILE A 161 -1.24 16.45 -4.29
C ILE A 161 -2.35 17.49 -4.12
N GLY A 162 -2.73 18.19 -5.18
CA GLY A 162 -3.71 19.28 -5.14
C GLY A 162 -5.05 18.85 -4.54
N TYR A 163 -5.66 17.77 -5.04
CA TYR A 163 -6.95 17.33 -4.50
C TYR A 163 -6.82 16.65 -3.13
N THR A 164 -5.68 16.00 -2.84
CA THR A 164 -5.44 15.37 -1.53
C THR A 164 -5.22 16.41 -0.43
N VAL A 165 -4.51 17.51 -0.73
CA VAL A 165 -4.30 18.63 0.21
C VAL A 165 -5.64 19.25 0.59
N LEU A 166 -6.53 19.44 -0.38
CA LEU A 166 -7.83 20.06 -0.13
C LEU A 166 -8.84 19.11 0.52
N GLY A 167 -8.57 17.80 0.51
CA GLY A 167 -9.51 16.75 0.87
C GLY A 167 -9.15 16.00 2.14
N GLY A 168 -10.10 15.89 3.08
CA GLY A 168 -10.01 14.90 4.16
C GLY A 168 -10.29 13.48 3.64
N ILE A 169 -10.31 12.49 4.53
CA ILE A 169 -10.56 11.09 4.16
C ILE A 169 -11.87 10.87 3.39
N TRP A 170 -12.88 11.73 3.60
CA TRP A 170 -14.11 11.71 2.82
C TRP A 170 -13.90 12.06 1.35
N ALA A 171 -13.04 13.03 1.05
CA ALA A 171 -12.72 13.39 -0.32
C ALA A 171 -11.94 12.24 -0.98
N VAL A 172 -10.90 11.73 -0.31
CA VAL A 172 -10.09 10.61 -0.77
C VAL A 172 -10.95 9.38 -1.06
N SER A 173 -11.79 8.95 -0.11
CA SER A 173 -12.60 7.75 -0.31
C SER A 173 -13.71 7.91 -1.37
N LEU A 174 -14.20 9.13 -1.61
CA LEU A 174 -15.17 9.36 -2.69
C LEU A 174 -14.49 9.43 -4.06
N THR A 175 -13.29 10.03 -4.16
CA THR A 175 -12.50 9.96 -5.39
C THR A 175 -12.11 8.53 -5.69
N ASP A 176 -11.71 7.75 -4.69
CA ASP A 176 -11.37 6.34 -4.83
C ASP A 176 -12.52 5.51 -5.41
N VAL A 177 -13.75 5.72 -4.95
CA VAL A 177 -14.94 5.02 -5.49
C VAL A 177 -15.05 5.24 -6.99
N ILE A 178 -14.90 6.49 -7.43
CA ILE A 178 -15.01 6.84 -8.85
C ILE A 178 -13.81 6.30 -9.63
N GLN A 179 -12.60 6.43 -9.07
CA GLN A 179 -11.37 5.89 -9.66
C GLN A 179 -11.44 4.38 -9.82
N LEU A 180 -11.96 3.66 -8.83
CA LEU A 180 -12.15 2.22 -8.90
C LEU A 180 -13.14 1.85 -10.00
N VAL A 181 -14.26 2.56 -10.11
CA VAL A 181 -15.22 2.33 -11.21
C VAL A 181 -14.54 2.56 -12.56
N VAL A 182 -13.76 3.63 -12.71
CA VAL A 182 -12.98 3.88 -13.94
C VAL A 182 -11.98 2.76 -14.21
N VAL A 183 -11.28 2.26 -13.19
CA VAL A 183 -10.35 1.13 -13.28
C VAL A 183 -11.05 -0.13 -13.81
N TYR A 184 -12.17 -0.52 -13.19
CA TYR A 184 -12.93 -1.68 -13.62
C TYR A 184 -13.47 -1.53 -15.03
N LEU A 185 -14.08 -0.39 -15.35
CA LEU A 185 -14.62 -0.16 -16.69
C LEU A 185 -13.51 -0.18 -17.74
N GLY A 186 -12.39 0.49 -17.50
CA GLY A 186 -11.27 0.56 -18.45
C GLY A 186 -10.60 -0.79 -18.68
N LEU A 187 -10.29 -1.52 -17.61
CA LEU A 187 -9.56 -2.79 -17.72
C LEU A 187 -10.46 -3.96 -18.15
N VAL A 188 -11.72 -4.01 -17.71
CA VAL A 188 -12.67 -5.03 -18.18
C VAL A 188 -13.01 -4.83 -19.65
N LEU A 189 -13.29 -3.60 -20.08
CA LEU A 189 -13.58 -3.30 -21.48
C LEU A 189 -12.39 -3.68 -22.37
N LEU A 190 -11.17 -3.34 -21.94
CA LEU A 190 -9.95 -3.76 -22.60
C LEU A 190 -9.92 -5.28 -22.80
N MET A 191 -10.08 -6.04 -21.71
CA MET A 191 -9.99 -7.49 -21.75
C MET A 191 -11.04 -8.09 -22.68
N LEU A 192 -12.29 -7.63 -22.63
CA LEU A 192 -13.36 -8.14 -23.49
C LEU A 192 -13.08 -7.89 -24.98
N VAL A 193 -12.59 -6.70 -25.33
CA VAL A 193 -12.28 -6.32 -26.72
C VAL A 193 -11.13 -7.15 -27.27
N THR A 194 -10.06 -7.33 -26.50
CA THR A 194 -8.90 -8.12 -26.93
C THR A 194 -9.20 -9.62 -26.91
N MET A 195 -10.04 -10.10 -25.98
CA MET A 195 -10.46 -11.51 -25.97
C MET A 195 -11.23 -11.88 -27.23
N GLY A 196 -12.05 -10.97 -27.76
CA GLY A 196 -12.72 -11.19 -29.04
C GLY A 196 -11.77 -11.33 -30.24
N ARG A 197 -10.52 -10.84 -30.13
CA ARG A 197 -9.51 -10.86 -31.19
C ARG A 197 -8.47 -11.98 -31.02
N TYR A 198 -8.02 -12.20 -29.79
CA TYR A 198 -6.88 -13.08 -29.46
C TYR A 198 -7.27 -14.30 -28.61
N GLY A 199 -8.53 -14.41 -28.19
CA GLY A 199 -8.99 -15.48 -27.31
C GLY A 199 -8.78 -15.17 -25.82
N ASP A 200 -9.17 -16.14 -24.99
CA ASP A 200 -9.03 -16.04 -23.54
C ASP A 200 -7.58 -16.26 -23.08
N MET A 201 -7.36 -16.08 -21.77
CA MET A 201 -6.03 -16.24 -21.16
C MET A 201 -5.42 -17.63 -21.42
N PHE A 202 -6.23 -18.69 -21.43
CA PHE A 202 -5.76 -20.05 -21.65
C PHE A 202 -5.46 -20.31 -23.12
N THR A 203 -6.21 -19.73 -24.05
CA THR A 203 -5.88 -19.73 -25.49
C THR A 203 -4.51 -19.09 -25.70
N ILE A 204 -4.31 -17.85 -25.22
CA ILE A 204 -3.06 -17.12 -25.37
C ILE A 204 -1.87 -17.93 -24.83
N VAL A 205 -2.02 -18.53 -23.65
CA VAL A 205 -0.94 -19.31 -23.02
C VAL A 205 -0.60 -20.58 -23.79
N ARG A 206 -1.56 -21.20 -24.49
CA ARG A 206 -1.29 -22.39 -25.32
C ARG A 206 -0.45 -22.07 -26.55
N ASP A 207 -0.57 -20.85 -27.06
CA ASP A 207 0.21 -20.37 -28.21
C ASP A 207 1.60 -19.86 -27.79
N LEU A 208 1.85 -19.74 -26.48
CA LEU A 208 3.14 -19.36 -25.92
C LEU A 208 3.98 -20.60 -25.54
N PRO A 209 5.32 -20.45 -25.42
CA PRO A 209 6.17 -21.54 -24.96
C PRO A 209 5.73 -22.11 -23.59
N PRO A 210 5.94 -23.41 -23.31
CA PRO A 210 5.44 -24.08 -22.10
C PRO A 210 5.84 -23.43 -20.77
N VAL A 211 6.93 -22.66 -20.73
CA VAL A 211 7.33 -21.91 -19.53
C VAL A 211 6.25 -20.92 -19.06
N TYR A 212 5.43 -20.39 -19.98
CA TYR A 212 4.37 -19.43 -19.68
C TYR A 212 3.11 -20.06 -19.08
N SER A 213 2.94 -21.39 -19.21
CA SER A 213 1.83 -22.12 -18.60
C SER A 213 2.18 -22.69 -17.22
N SER A 214 3.44 -22.62 -16.81
CA SER A 214 3.89 -23.18 -15.53
C SER A 214 3.46 -22.34 -14.33
N TRP A 215 3.11 -23.02 -13.24
CA TRP A 215 2.79 -22.42 -11.94
C TRP A 215 4.04 -22.00 -11.15
N ASP A 216 5.20 -22.49 -11.53
CA ASP A 216 6.49 -22.16 -10.92
C ASP A 216 7.35 -21.20 -11.77
N GLY A 217 6.79 -20.59 -12.83
CA GLY A 217 7.53 -19.71 -13.75
C GLY A 217 8.18 -18.48 -13.09
N VAL A 218 7.65 -18.04 -11.94
CA VAL A 218 8.25 -17.01 -11.07
C VAL A 218 9.39 -17.55 -10.20
N GLY A 219 9.35 -18.85 -9.90
CA GLY A 219 10.20 -19.53 -8.92
C GLY A 219 9.56 -19.59 -7.52
N VAL A 220 9.82 -20.69 -6.81
CA VAL A 220 9.26 -20.95 -5.46
C VAL A 220 9.80 -19.94 -4.42
N LEU A 221 11.07 -19.58 -4.52
CA LEU A 221 11.70 -18.67 -3.56
C LEU A 221 11.13 -17.23 -3.64
N PRO A 222 11.01 -16.60 -4.83
CA PRO A 222 10.33 -15.30 -4.94
C PRO A 222 8.85 -15.36 -4.49
N LEU A 223 8.14 -16.44 -4.82
CA LEU A 223 6.74 -16.62 -4.43
C LEU A 223 6.56 -16.66 -2.89
N THR A 224 7.36 -17.49 -2.22
CA THR A 224 7.33 -17.59 -0.75
C THR A 224 7.75 -16.27 -0.09
N ALA A 225 8.70 -15.55 -0.70
CA ALA A 225 9.08 -14.21 -0.26
C ALA A 225 7.94 -13.19 -0.36
N TRP A 226 7.16 -13.21 -1.44
CA TRP A 226 5.98 -12.34 -1.59
C TRP A 226 4.91 -12.66 -0.57
N LEU A 227 4.55 -13.93 -0.42
CA LEU A 227 3.53 -14.34 0.57
C LEU A 227 3.91 -13.89 1.98
N GLY A 228 5.15 -14.13 2.40
CA GLY A 228 5.64 -13.71 3.72
C GLY A 228 5.65 -12.19 3.89
N SER A 229 6.22 -11.46 2.92
CA SER A 229 6.33 -9.99 3.00
C SER A 229 4.98 -9.29 2.92
N LEU A 230 4.09 -9.68 2.00
CA LEU A 230 2.76 -9.12 1.86
C LEU A 230 1.91 -9.36 3.11
N MET A 231 1.98 -10.58 3.69
CA MET A 231 1.29 -10.89 4.93
C MET A 231 1.72 -9.97 6.07
N MET A 232 3.03 -9.70 6.19
CA MET A 232 3.54 -8.82 7.26
C MET A 232 3.20 -7.35 7.03
N ILE A 233 3.33 -6.87 5.79
CA ILE A 233 2.98 -5.50 5.41
C ILE A 233 1.49 -5.22 5.66
N ALA A 234 0.63 -6.22 5.43
CA ALA A 234 -0.81 -6.08 5.58
C ALA A 234 -1.27 -5.65 6.99
N PHE A 235 -0.56 -6.08 8.04
CA PHE A 235 -0.89 -5.71 9.43
C PHE A 235 -0.41 -4.32 9.84
N ILE A 236 0.47 -3.73 9.04
CA ILE A 236 1.10 -2.44 9.34
C ILE A 236 0.68 -1.33 8.37
N ASP A 237 -0.25 -1.62 7.47
CA ASP A 237 -0.65 -0.65 6.48
C ASP A 237 -1.59 0.40 7.09
N GLN A 238 -1.04 1.59 7.32
CA GLN A 238 -1.77 2.70 7.93
C GLN A 238 -3.04 3.08 7.14
N PRO A 239 -3.02 3.28 5.81
CA PRO A 239 -4.23 3.51 5.01
C PRO A 239 -5.32 2.47 5.22
N TRP A 240 -4.98 1.18 5.26
CA TRP A 240 -5.99 0.13 5.41
C TRP A 240 -6.65 0.21 6.80
N MET A 241 -5.83 0.41 7.83
CA MET A 241 -6.34 0.58 9.20
C MET A 241 -7.11 1.89 9.37
N GLN A 242 -6.74 2.96 8.66
CA GLN A 242 -7.42 4.25 8.65
C GLN A 242 -8.87 4.13 8.13
N LEU A 243 -9.06 3.41 7.03
CA LEU A 243 -10.40 3.17 6.46
C LEU A 243 -11.23 2.26 7.37
N CYS A 244 -10.60 1.29 8.03
CA CYS A 244 -11.24 0.48 9.06
C CYS A 244 -11.68 1.30 10.28
N ALA A 245 -10.90 2.31 10.68
CA ALA A 245 -11.29 3.24 11.74
C ALA A 245 -12.47 4.14 11.33
N SER A 246 -12.66 4.36 10.02
CA SER A 246 -13.64 5.31 9.47
C SER A 246 -15.08 4.80 9.40
N VAL A 247 -15.28 3.49 9.54
CA VAL A 247 -16.62 2.88 9.51
C VAL A 247 -17.31 2.90 10.88
N ARG A 248 -18.63 2.67 10.88
CA ARG A 248 -19.45 2.77 12.09
C ARG A 248 -19.13 1.73 13.16
N THR A 249 -18.98 0.46 12.78
CA THR A 249 -18.85 -0.63 13.74
C THR A 249 -17.67 -1.56 13.42
N PRO A 250 -17.16 -2.33 14.39
CA PRO A 250 -16.08 -3.30 14.17
C PRO A 250 -16.41 -4.36 13.13
N LYS A 251 -17.68 -4.81 13.12
CA LYS A 251 -18.19 -5.74 12.09
C LYS A 251 -18.16 -5.12 10.69
N CYS A 252 -18.49 -3.83 10.58
CA CYS A 252 -18.36 -3.10 9.31
C CYS A 252 -16.92 -3.04 8.84
N ALA A 253 -15.95 -2.84 9.75
CA ALA A 253 -14.54 -2.72 9.40
C ALA A 253 -14.01 -4.02 8.79
N ARG A 254 -14.26 -5.15 9.47
CA ARG A 254 -13.93 -6.48 8.95
C ARG A 254 -14.60 -6.75 7.60
N LYS A 255 -15.91 -6.49 7.49
CA LYS A 255 -16.65 -6.72 6.24
C LYS A 255 -16.11 -5.86 5.10
N ALA A 256 -15.78 -4.59 5.36
CA ALA A 256 -15.24 -3.69 4.37
C ALA A 256 -13.93 -4.22 3.78
N GLY A 257 -13.01 -4.64 4.65
CA GLY A 257 -11.73 -5.23 4.27
C GLY A 257 -11.84 -6.56 3.51
N LEU A 258 -12.76 -7.45 3.89
CA LEU A 258 -12.98 -8.70 3.15
C LEU A 258 -13.56 -8.47 1.75
N ILE A 259 -14.47 -7.51 1.60
CA ILE A 259 -14.98 -7.10 0.28
C ILE A 259 -13.83 -6.53 -0.56
N ALA A 260 -13.00 -5.66 0.03
CA ALA A 260 -11.86 -5.09 -0.67
C ALA A 260 -10.88 -6.18 -1.16
N ALA A 261 -10.61 -7.20 -0.34
CA ALA A 261 -9.73 -8.32 -0.70
C ALA A 261 -10.26 -9.06 -1.94
N ALA A 262 -11.57 -9.29 -2.00
CA ALA A 262 -12.21 -9.93 -3.14
C ALA A 262 -12.13 -9.07 -4.41
N LEU A 263 -12.26 -7.74 -4.29
CA LEU A 263 -12.19 -6.81 -5.42
C LEU A 263 -10.79 -6.74 -6.06
N VAL A 264 -9.71 -7.02 -5.32
CA VAL A 264 -8.36 -7.05 -5.90
C VAL A 264 -8.20 -8.16 -6.96
N LEU A 265 -8.85 -9.30 -6.76
CA LEU A 265 -8.63 -10.50 -7.59
C LEU A 265 -9.01 -10.31 -9.08
N PRO A 266 -10.19 -9.78 -9.45
CA PRO A 266 -10.52 -9.53 -10.85
C PRO A 266 -9.51 -8.64 -11.57
N ILE A 267 -9.04 -7.56 -10.93
CA ILE A 267 -8.07 -6.67 -11.57
C ILE A 267 -6.71 -7.36 -11.71
N GLY A 268 -6.27 -8.12 -10.70
CA GLY A 268 -5.07 -8.94 -10.79
C GLY A 268 -5.12 -9.94 -11.96
N PHE A 269 -6.27 -10.57 -12.19
CA PHE A 269 -6.47 -11.47 -13.33
C PHE A 269 -6.36 -10.72 -14.67
N ILE A 270 -7.01 -9.57 -14.79
CA ILE A 270 -6.94 -8.74 -16.01
C ILE A 270 -5.49 -8.32 -16.27
N SER A 271 -4.74 -7.92 -15.24
CA SER A 271 -3.32 -7.58 -15.39
C SER A 271 -2.50 -8.73 -15.94
N VAL A 272 -2.67 -9.96 -15.43
CA VAL A 272 -1.99 -11.16 -15.96
C VAL A 272 -2.34 -11.37 -17.43
N TYR A 273 -3.63 -11.28 -17.77
CA TYR A 273 -4.10 -11.39 -19.15
C TYR A 273 -3.42 -10.36 -20.07
N THR A 274 -3.34 -9.09 -19.65
CA THR A 274 -2.69 -8.04 -20.46
C THR A 274 -1.19 -8.27 -20.68
N GLY A 275 -0.48 -8.78 -19.68
CA GLY A 275 0.93 -9.13 -19.80
C GLY A 275 1.18 -10.30 -20.77
N LEU A 276 0.35 -11.32 -20.70
CA LEU A 276 0.38 -12.46 -21.63
C LEU A 276 0.05 -12.04 -23.07
N LEU A 277 -0.96 -11.17 -23.23
CA LEU A 277 -1.30 -10.60 -24.53
C LEU A 277 -0.14 -9.79 -25.11
N ALA A 278 0.50 -8.95 -24.30
CA ALA A 278 1.69 -8.22 -24.73
C ALA A 278 2.81 -9.18 -25.14
N ARG A 279 2.98 -10.31 -24.45
CA ARG A 279 4.00 -11.31 -24.78
C ARG A 279 3.73 -12.00 -26.12
N LEU A 280 2.47 -12.30 -26.41
CA LEU A 280 2.04 -12.88 -27.68
C LEU A 280 2.24 -11.90 -28.85
N THR A 281 1.86 -10.63 -28.66
CA THR A 281 1.80 -9.62 -29.73
C THR A 281 3.10 -8.84 -29.93
N SER A 282 3.93 -8.72 -28.90
CA SER A 282 5.19 -7.95 -28.92
C SER A 282 6.33 -8.74 -28.25
N PRO A 283 6.80 -9.85 -28.83
CA PRO A 283 7.92 -10.61 -28.26
C PRO A 283 9.23 -9.79 -28.30
N GLY A 284 10.02 -9.83 -27.22
CA GLY A 284 11.31 -9.13 -27.12
C GLY A 284 11.24 -7.67 -26.65
N LEU A 285 10.05 -7.18 -26.30
CA LEU A 285 9.85 -5.87 -25.69
C LEU A 285 10.52 -5.78 -24.31
N ASP A 286 10.95 -4.58 -23.91
CA ASP A 286 11.23 -4.29 -22.50
C ASP A 286 9.96 -4.62 -21.68
N PRO A 287 10.04 -5.53 -20.68
CA PRO A 287 8.89 -5.93 -19.88
C PRO A 287 8.14 -4.76 -19.21
N ARG A 288 8.85 -3.68 -18.87
CA ARG A 288 8.24 -2.48 -18.27
C ARG A 288 7.25 -1.79 -19.19
N MET A 289 7.40 -1.99 -20.49
CA MET A 289 6.55 -1.44 -21.53
C MET A 289 5.41 -2.39 -21.92
N ALA A 290 5.36 -3.61 -21.39
CA ALA A 290 4.44 -4.66 -21.81
C ALA A 290 2.98 -4.21 -21.77
N VAL A 291 2.54 -3.70 -20.62
CA VAL A 291 1.15 -3.26 -20.43
C VAL A 291 0.82 -2.11 -21.36
N SER A 292 1.64 -1.05 -21.41
CA SER A 292 1.44 0.08 -22.33
C SER A 292 1.42 -0.34 -23.81
N SER A 293 2.27 -1.30 -24.20
CA SER A 293 2.29 -1.83 -25.58
C SER A 293 0.97 -2.53 -25.91
N ALA A 294 0.47 -3.36 -24.99
CA ALA A 294 -0.83 -4.00 -25.15
C ALA A 294 -1.97 -2.99 -25.32
N LEU A 295 -1.93 -1.87 -24.57
CA LEU A 295 -2.93 -0.80 -24.68
C LEU A 295 -2.89 -0.11 -26.04
N VAL A 296 -1.69 0.24 -26.53
CA VAL A 296 -1.55 1.12 -27.70
C VAL A 296 -1.68 0.37 -29.01
N GLN A 297 -1.15 -0.85 -29.10
CA GLN A 297 -1.07 -1.58 -30.36
C GLN A 297 -2.34 -2.37 -30.68
N ASN A 298 -3.09 -2.79 -29.66
CA ASN A 298 -4.17 -3.76 -29.84
C ASN A 298 -5.57 -3.17 -29.67
N LEU A 299 -5.68 -1.88 -29.31
CA LEU A 299 -6.95 -1.22 -29.04
C LEU A 299 -7.15 -0.01 -29.93
N ASP A 300 -8.42 0.25 -30.24
CA ASP A 300 -8.82 1.52 -30.84
C ASP A 300 -8.47 2.69 -29.90
N PRO A 301 -8.10 3.87 -30.43
CA PRO A 301 -7.57 4.98 -29.63
C PRO A 301 -8.45 5.41 -28.45
N LEU A 302 -9.77 5.29 -28.58
CA LEU A 302 -10.71 5.64 -27.51
C LEU A 302 -10.65 4.64 -26.34
N ILE A 303 -10.56 3.35 -26.64
CA ILE A 303 -10.50 2.28 -25.63
C ILE A 303 -9.14 2.29 -24.96
N ALA A 304 -8.07 2.51 -25.73
CA ALA A 304 -6.73 2.74 -25.21
C ALA A 304 -6.73 3.93 -24.23
N ALA A 305 -7.34 5.07 -24.59
CA ALA A 305 -7.44 6.23 -23.70
C ALA A 305 -8.15 5.92 -22.38
N LEU A 306 -9.21 5.10 -22.41
CA LEU A 306 -10.00 4.73 -21.24
C LEU A 306 -9.23 3.76 -20.32
N ALA A 307 -8.54 2.78 -20.90
CA ALA A 307 -7.66 1.86 -20.16
C ALA A 307 -6.47 2.60 -19.52
N VAL A 308 -5.96 3.63 -20.19
CA VAL A 308 -4.91 4.50 -19.65
C VAL A 308 -5.43 5.32 -18.48
N ALA A 309 -6.60 5.95 -18.64
CA ALA A 309 -7.24 6.68 -17.57
C ALA A 309 -7.48 5.78 -16.35
N ALA A 310 -7.82 4.50 -16.56
CA ALA A 310 -7.88 3.49 -15.51
C ALA A 310 -6.54 3.29 -14.78
N ILE A 311 -5.42 3.10 -15.49
CA ILE A 311 -4.13 2.91 -14.81
C ILE A 311 -3.67 4.18 -14.08
N VAL A 312 -3.89 5.35 -14.69
CA VAL A 312 -3.63 6.65 -14.04
C VAL A 312 -4.48 6.77 -12.76
N ALA A 313 -5.76 6.43 -12.84
CA ALA A 313 -6.67 6.45 -11.70
C ALA A 313 -6.25 5.53 -10.56
N ALA A 314 -5.85 4.30 -10.88
CA ALA A 314 -5.30 3.34 -9.93
C ALA A 314 -4.05 3.89 -9.20
N GLY A 315 -3.12 4.51 -9.94
CA GLY A 315 -1.93 5.10 -9.31
C GLY A 315 -2.24 6.28 -8.41
N MET A 316 -3.17 7.14 -8.82
CA MET A 316 -3.58 8.33 -8.08
C MET A 316 -4.27 7.97 -6.76
N SER A 317 -5.21 6.99 -6.77
CA SER A 317 -5.91 6.49 -5.57
C SER A 317 -5.01 5.78 -4.55
N CYS A 318 -3.84 5.30 -4.97
CA CYS A 318 -2.84 4.79 -4.03
C CYS A 318 -2.07 5.93 -3.40
N ALA A 319 -1.59 6.87 -4.23
CA ALA A 319 -0.75 7.96 -3.79
C ALA A 319 -1.49 8.91 -2.83
N ASP A 320 -2.75 9.24 -3.09
CA ASP A 320 -3.56 10.09 -2.21
C ASP A 320 -3.82 9.43 -0.84
N SER A 321 -4.11 8.14 -0.81
CA SER A 321 -4.39 7.37 0.39
C SER A 321 -3.15 7.26 1.28
N TRP A 322 -1.97 7.11 0.68
CA TRP A 322 -0.69 7.11 1.37
C TRP A 322 -0.32 8.50 1.90
N LEU A 323 -0.54 9.54 1.11
CA LEU A 323 -0.34 10.93 1.53
C LEU A 323 -1.25 11.30 2.70
N HIS A 324 -2.55 11.01 2.57
CA HIS A 324 -3.55 11.28 3.60
C HIS A 324 -3.23 10.55 4.91
N SER A 325 -2.92 9.26 4.82
CA SER A 325 -2.59 8.44 5.99
C SER A 325 -1.30 8.89 6.68
N SER A 326 -0.29 9.27 5.90
CA SER A 326 0.96 9.81 6.42
C SER A 326 0.74 11.17 7.10
N SER A 327 -0.10 12.04 6.52
CA SER A 327 -0.49 13.31 7.14
C SER A 327 -1.21 13.09 8.46
N THR A 328 -2.06 12.05 8.54
CA THR A 328 -2.79 11.69 9.75
C THR A 328 -1.83 11.28 10.88
N VAL A 329 -0.81 10.49 10.56
CA VAL A 329 0.26 10.13 11.50
C VAL A 329 1.03 11.37 11.97
N VAL A 330 1.46 12.24 11.05
CA VAL A 330 2.17 13.48 11.41
C VAL A 330 1.34 14.34 12.36
N VAL A 331 0.05 14.52 12.06
CA VAL A 331 -0.84 15.38 12.84
C VAL A 331 -1.13 14.77 14.22
N LYS A 332 -1.58 13.51 14.27
CA LYS A 332 -2.00 12.85 15.51
C LYS A 332 -0.84 12.48 16.42
N ASP A 333 0.24 11.96 15.84
CA ASP A 333 1.32 11.33 16.59
C ASP A 333 2.51 12.25 16.86
N LEU A 334 2.70 13.28 16.02
CA LEU A 334 3.79 14.25 16.19
C LEU A 334 3.26 15.61 16.62
N TYR A 335 2.44 16.27 15.80
CA TYR A 335 2.00 17.65 16.07
C TYR A 335 1.18 17.76 17.35
N GLN A 336 0.10 16.99 17.49
CA GLN A 336 -0.74 17.07 18.70
C GLN A 336 0.01 16.62 19.95
N GLU A 337 0.94 15.66 19.84
CA GLU A 337 1.63 15.14 21.02
C GLU A 337 2.83 15.99 21.48
N LEU A 338 3.51 16.66 20.57
CA LEU A 338 4.74 17.41 20.82
C LEU A 338 4.55 18.92 20.82
N VAL A 339 3.60 19.44 20.03
CA VAL A 339 3.43 20.88 19.80
C VAL A 339 2.18 21.39 20.50
N ASP A 340 1.00 20.87 20.15
CA ASP A 340 -0.26 21.39 20.67
C ASP A 340 -1.34 20.29 20.81
N LYS A 341 -1.48 19.79 22.04
CA LYS A 341 -2.45 18.73 22.40
C LYS A 341 -3.90 19.14 22.23
N ASN A 342 -4.19 20.43 22.38
CA ASN A 342 -5.54 20.97 22.39
C ASN A 342 -5.81 21.85 21.16
N ALA A 343 -5.04 21.64 20.08
CA ALA A 343 -5.17 22.40 18.85
C ALA A 343 -6.62 22.43 18.36
N SER A 344 -7.07 23.61 17.94
CA SER A 344 -8.41 23.78 17.38
C SER A 344 -8.58 22.98 16.09
N GLU A 345 -9.84 22.67 15.74
CA GLU A 345 -10.15 21.91 14.53
C GLU A 345 -9.59 22.57 13.25
N GLY A 346 -9.69 23.90 13.15
CA GLY A 346 -9.13 24.65 12.03
C GLY A 346 -7.61 24.57 11.95
N ARG A 347 -6.93 24.56 13.11
CA ARG A 347 -5.47 24.39 13.16
C ARG A 347 -5.05 22.98 12.75
N ILE A 348 -5.76 21.97 13.22
CA ILE A 348 -5.51 20.58 12.84
C ILE A 348 -5.72 20.38 11.34
N HIS A 349 -6.81 20.90 10.79
CA HIS A 349 -7.06 20.86 9.35
C HIS A 349 -5.91 21.51 8.56
N PHE A 350 -5.49 22.71 8.95
CA PHE A 350 -4.37 23.41 8.30
C PHE A 350 -3.05 22.62 8.37
N VAL A 351 -2.71 22.06 9.53
CA VAL A 351 -1.48 21.27 9.71
C VAL A 351 -1.55 19.98 8.89
N SER A 352 -2.72 19.33 8.80
CA SER A 352 -2.90 18.18 7.92
C SER A 352 -2.67 18.53 6.46
N MET A 353 -3.25 19.63 5.96
CA MET A 353 -3.04 20.10 4.59
C MET A 353 -1.56 20.37 4.31
N LEU A 354 -0.87 21.04 5.25
CA LEU A 354 0.56 21.33 5.14
C LEU A 354 1.41 20.05 5.16
N ALA A 355 1.09 19.10 6.04
CA ALA A 355 1.78 17.82 6.11
C ALA A 355 1.62 17.03 4.80
N THR A 356 0.40 16.96 4.26
CA THR A 356 0.11 16.35 2.95
C THR A 356 0.92 17.02 1.84
N LEU A 357 0.94 18.36 1.80
CA LEU A 357 1.67 19.12 0.78
C LEU A 357 3.17 18.86 0.86
N VAL A 358 3.76 18.95 2.05
CA VAL A 358 5.20 18.73 2.26
C VAL A 358 5.60 17.32 1.85
N LEU A 359 4.85 16.30 2.30
CA LEU A 359 5.11 14.91 1.94
C LEU A 359 4.97 14.67 0.43
N GLY A 360 3.96 15.26 -0.20
CA GLY A 360 3.76 15.21 -1.65
C GLY A 360 4.92 15.82 -2.41
N LEU A 361 5.39 17.01 -2.00
CA LEU A 361 6.52 17.69 -2.62
C LEU A 361 7.84 16.93 -2.40
N MET A 362 8.04 16.31 -1.24
CA MET A 362 9.19 15.44 -0.99
C MET A 362 9.18 14.22 -1.92
N SER A 363 8.03 13.57 -2.07
CA SER A 363 7.87 12.45 -3.00
C SER A 363 8.03 12.86 -4.47
N LEU A 364 7.53 14.03 -4.86
CA LEU A 364 7.74 14.56 -6.20
C LEU A 364 9.22 14.87 -6.45
N GLY A 365 9.89 15.53 -5.51
CA GLY A 365 11.33 15.80 -5.59
C GLY A 365 12.12 14.50 -5.77
N LEU A 366 11.80 13.48 -4.98
CA LEU A 366 12.41 12.15 -5.10
C LEU A 366 12.10 11.50 -6.46
N ALA A 367 10.88 11.60 -6.96
CA ALA A 367 10.48 11.07 -8.27
C ALA A 367 11.27 11.72 -9.44
N LEU A 368 11.62 13.00 -9.32
CA LEU A 368 12.32 13.74 -10.38
C LEU A 368 13.84 13.49 -10.41
N ILE A 369 14.45 13.25 -9.25
CA ILE A 369 15.91 13.04 -9.15
C ILE A 369 16.30 11.57 -9.27
N TRP A 370 15.37 10.64 -9.05
CA TRP A 370 15.67 9.23 -8.97
C TRP A 370 15.89 8.58 -10.34
N GLN A 371 17.09 8.05 -10.57
CA GLN A 371 17.45 7.36 -11.81
C GLN A 371 17.55 5.82 -11.66
N GLY A 372 17.47 5.29 -10.44
CA GLY A 372 17.65 3.85 -10.15
C GLY A 372 16.45 2.94 -10.48
N GLY A 373 15.40 3.47 -11.13
CA GLY A 373 14.16 2.75 -11.45
C GLY A 373 13.18 2.60 -10.27
N ILE A 374 11.89 2.43 -10.60
CA ILE A 374 10.77 2.46 -9.65
C ILE A 374 10.93 1.42 -8.52
N ILE A 375 11.35 0.19 -8.86
CA ILE A 375 11.47 -0.92 -7.91
C ILE A 375 12.49 -0.59 -6.81
N MET A 376 13.66 -0.07 -7.17
CA MET A 376 14.70 0.26 -6.20
C MET A 376 14.27 1.42 -5.28
N LEU A 377 13.46 2.35 -5.79
CA LEU A 377 12.87 3.44 -5.01
C LEU A 377 11.92 2.93 -3.93
N VAL A 378 11.00 2.02 -4.29
CA VAL A 378 10.07 1.38 -3.35
C VAL A 378 10.84 0.54 -2.34
N MET A 379 11.86 -0.18 -2.79
CA MET A 379 12.65 -1.07 -1.92
C MET A 379 13.45 -0.29 -0.88
N LEU A 380 14.15 0.79 -1.26
CA LEU A 380 15.00 1.52 -0.31
C LEU A 380 14.19 2.19 0.80
N THR A 381 13.13 2.91 0.47
CA THR A 381 12.33 3.62 1.49
C THR A 381 11.37 2.67 2.21
N GLY A 382 10.81 1.71 1.48
CA GLY A 382 9.86 0.73 1.99
C GLY A 382 10.51 -0.28 2.92
N ALA A 383 11.65 -0.87 2.53
CA ALA A 383 12.33 -1.87 3.34
C ALA A 383 12.90 -1.27 4.62
N TRP A 384 13.54 -0.08 4.55
CA TRP A 384 14.12 0.58 5.72
C TRP A 384 13.10 0.86 6.83
N ALA A 385 12.02 1.55 6.49
CA ALA A 385 11.03 1.95 7.47
C ALA A 385 10.14 0.77 7.94
N SER A 386 9.94 -0.25 7.09
CA SER A 386 9.16 -1.43 7.46
C SER A 386 9.85 -2.28 8.53
N VAL A 387 11.17 -2.35 8.57
CA VAL A 387 11.92 -3.14 9.56
C VAL A 387 11.64 -2.67 10.98
N VAL A 388 11.67 -1.35 11.18
CA VAL A 388 11.44 -0.72 12.49
C VAL A 388 9.98 -0.81 12.93
N TYR A 389 9.09 -0.90 11.96
CA TYR A 389 7.67 -0.73 12.17
C TYR A 389 6.90 -2.05 12.26
N ILE A 390 7.25 -3.04 11.44
CA ILE A 390 6.56 -4.34 11.36
C ILE A 390 6.58 -5.05 12.72
N GLY A 391 7.77 -5.23 13.30
CA GLY A 391 7.91 -6.02 14.51
C GLY A 391 7.07 -5.52 15.67
N PRO A 392 7.25 -4.26 16.09
CA PRO A 392 6.48 -3.71 17.20
C PRO A 392 4.97 -3.73 16.98
N VAL A 393 4.50 -3.46 15.76
CA VAL A 393 3.08 -3.46 15.42
C VAL A 393 2.50 -4.88 15.49
N LEU A 394 3.17 -5.89 14.92
CA LEU A 394 2.76 -7.29 15.03
C LEU A 394 2.69 -7.77 16.47
N VAL A 395 3.65 -7.37 17.30
CA VAL A 395 3.63 -7.71 18.72
C VAL A 395 2.51 -6.98 19.46
N ALA A 396 2.20 -5.73 19.13
CA ALA A 396 1.04 -5.03 19.70
C ALA A 396 -0.29 -5.67 19.27
N TRP A 397 -0.35 -6.27 18.08
CA TRP A 397 -1.52 -7.03 17.60
C TRP A 397 -1.74 -8.32 18.37
N PHE A 398 -0.68 -9.14 18.48
CA PHE A 398 -0.81 -10.56 18.84
C PHE A 398 -0.27 -10.93 20.22
N SER A 399 0.53 -10.06 20.85
CA SER A 399 1.01 -10.37 22.20
C SER A 399 -0.14 -10.30 23.20
N PRO A 400 -0.32 -11.35 24.04
CA PRO A 400 -1.34 -11.36 25.07
C PRO A 400 -1.01 -10.42 26.24
N ARG A 401 0.24 -9.94 26.34
CA ARG A 401 0.73 -9.14 27.46
C ARG A 401 1.51 -7.93 27.00
N LYS A 402 1.35 -6.81 27.71
CA LYS A 402 2.13 -5.58 27.48
C LYS A 402 3.61 -5.85 27.72
N ILE A 403 4.45 -5.20 26.92
CA ILE A 403 5.90 -5.21 27.07
C ILE A 403 6.33 -3.97 27.85
N LEU A 404 7.38 -4.11 28.67
CA LEU A 404 7.96 -2.98 29.39
C LEU A 404 8.39 -1.87 28.40
N PRO A 405 7.97 -0.60 28.62
CA PRO A 405 8.19 0.48 27.66
C PRO A 405 9.63 0.64 27.16
N ASN A 406 10.60 0.54 28.08
CA ASN A 406 12.02 0.72 27.75
C ASN A 406 12.58 -0.46 26.94
N VAL A 407 12.07 -1.67 27.16
CA VAL A 407 12.46 -2.87 26.39
C VAL A 407 11.91 -2.77 24.97
N GLY A 408 10.63 -2.39 24.81
CA GLY A 408 10.03 -2.17 23.50
C GLY A 408 10.75 -1.09 22.69
N LEU A 409 11.07 0.04 23.33
CA LEU A 409 11.82 1.14 22.70
C LEU A 409 13.25 0.72 22.32
N GLY A 410 13.96 0.01 23.21
CA GLY A 410 15.31 -0.49 22.94
C GLY A 410 15.35 -1.42 21.73
N LEU A 411 14.36 -2.31 21.60
CA LEU A 411 14.22 -3.18 20.44
C LEU A 411 13.92 -2.41 19.15
N MET A 412 13.02 -1.41 19.19
CA MET A 412 12.74 -0.55 18.04
C MET A 412 14.00 0.17 17.54
N VAL A 413 14.77 0.75 18.45
CA VAL A 413 16.01 1.47 18.12
C VAL A 413 17.08 0.51 17.61
N LEU A 414 17.24 -0.65 18.23
CA LEU A 414 18.18 -1.67 17.76
C LEU A 414 17.86 -2.12 16.34
N VAL A 415 16.58 -2.40 16.06
CA VAL A 415 16.10 -2.82 14.74
C VAL A 415 16.28 -1.70 13.70
N LEU A 416 16.07 -0.43 14.08
CA LEU A 416 16.39 0.72 13.24
C LEU A 416 17.88 0.81 12.89
N VAL A 417 18.76 0.70 13.89
CA VAL A 417 20.21 0.79 13.67
C VAL A 417 20.71 -0.37 12.81
N VAL A 418 20.36 -1.61 13.17
CA VAL A 418 20.77 -2.82 12.43
C VAL A 418 20.19 -2.81 11.02
N GLY A 419 18.91 -2.47 10.86
CA GLY A 419 18.27 -2.37 9.54
C GLY A 419 18.94 -1.32 8.65
N THR A 420 19.31 -0.17 9.21
CA THR A 420 20.04 0.88 8.49
C THR A 420 21.41 0.39 8.03
N LEU A 421 22.18 -0.24 8.93
CA LEU A 421 23.53 -0.73 8.62
C LEU A 421 23.54 -1.80 7.53
N ILE A 422 22.49 -2.63 7.47
CA ILE A 422 22.35 -3.67 6.44
C ILE A 422 21.96 -3.05 5.10
N LEU A 423 21.07 -2.07 5.09
CA LEU A 423 20.62 -1.41 3.86
C LEU A 423 21.65 -0.47 3.23
N VAL A 424 22.58 0.06 4.03
CA VAL A 424 23.72 0.84 3.55
C VAL A 424 24.80 -0.05 2.91
N ARG A 425 24.79 -1.36 3.17
CA ARG A 425 25.68 -2.30 2.47
C ARG A 425 25.15 -2.61 1.07
N PRO A 426 26.03 -2.78 0.06
CA PRO A 426 25.62 -3.06 -1.31
C PRO A 426 24.67 -4.27 -1.38
N PRO A 427 23.64 -4.22 -2.25
CA PRO A 427 22.57 -5.22 -2.28
C PRO A 427 22.99 -6.49 -3.03
N TYR A 428 24.05 -7.17 -2.57
CA TYR A 428 24.48 -8.47 -3.11
C TYR A 428 25.11 -9.31 -2.01
N VAL A 429 24.31 -9.79 -1.07
CA VAL A 429 24.70 -10.95 -0.26
C VAL A 429 23.89 -12.15 -0.77
N GLY A 430 24.50 -12.93 -1.67
CA GLY A 430 24.08 -14.31 -1.98
C GLY A 430 22.87 -14.52 -2.89
N GLY A 431 22.47 -13.56 -3.73
CA GLY A 431 21.35 -13.74 -4.68
C GLY A 431 19.96 -13.72 -4.04
N VAL A 432 19.85 -13.38 -2.76
CA VAL A 432 18.57 -13.22 -2.06
C VAL A 432 18.03 -11.80 -2.28
N HIS A 433 16.79 -11.70 -2.76
CA HIS A 433 16.10 -10.43 -2.96
C HIS A 433 16.14 -9.57 -1.67
N PRO A 434 16.55 -8.28 -1.71
CA PRO A 434 16.74 -7.46 -0.51
C PRO A 434 15.53 -7.41 0.42
N ASN A 435 14.30 -7.43 -0.11
CA ASN A 435 13.09 -7.50 0.71
C ASN A 435 13.01 -8.78 1.56
N LEU A 436 13.50 -9.92 1.06
CA LEU A 436 13.47 -11.17 1.82
C LEU A 436 14.47 -11.14 2.97
N SER A 437 15.71 -10.71 2.72
CA SER A 437 16.73 -10.57 3.78
C SER A 437 16.27 -9.61 4.87
N VAL A 438 15.68 -8.49 4.48
CA VAL A 438 15.20 -7.44 5.40
C VAL A 438 13.96 -7.90 6.18
N THR A 439 13.03 -8.59 5.52
CA THR A 439 11.82 -9.17 6.17
C THR A 439 12.18 -10.32 7.09
N LEU A 440 13.12 -11.19 6.72
CA LEU A 440 13.61 -12.30 7.55
C LEU A 440 14.33 -11.80 8.79
N ILE A 441 15.08 -10.69 8.68
CA ILE A 441 15.75 -10.08 9.83
C ILE A 441 14.74 -9.39 10.74
N ALA A 442 13.79 -8.63 10.19
CA ALA A 442 12.68 -8.08 10.96
C ALA A 442 11.89 -9.19 11.66
N PHE A 443 11.64 -10.31 10.99
CA PHE A 443 11.00 -11.50 11.54
C PHE A 443 11.85 -12.12 12.65
N ALA A 444 13.15 -12.34 12.44
CA ALA A 444 14.04 -12.90 13.45
C ALA A 444 14.11 -12.00 14.70
N THR A 445 14.23 -10.69 14.54
CA THR A 445 14.24 -9.75 15.67
C THR A 445 12.89 -9.68 16.38
N THR A 446 11.78 -9.78 15.64
CA THR A 446 10.42 -9.80 16.20
C THR A 446 10.13 -11.11 16.92
N ALA A 447 10.52 -12.23 16.34
CA ALA A 447 10.40 -13.55 16.96
C ALA A 447 11.24 -13.62 18.23
N VAL A 448 12.48 -13.12 18.22
CA VAL A 448 13.31 -13.00 19.42
C VAL A 448 12.65 -12.07 20.46
N ALA A 449 12.09 -10.93 20.05
CA ALA A 449 11.37 -10.02 20.94
C ALA A 449 10.07 -10.60 21.54
N VAL A 450 9.38 -11.50 20.84
CA VAL A 450 8.20 -12.22 21.33
C VAL A 450 8.60 -13.38 22.23
N LEU A 451 9.63 -14.14 21.84
CA LEU A 451 10.05 -15.37 22.51
C LEU A 451 10.86 -15.09 23.78
N LEU A 452 11.68 -14.04 23.84
CA LEU A 452 12.48 -13.72 25.03
C LEU A 452 11.61 -13.44 26.27
N PRO A 453 10.59 -12.57 26.24
CA PRO A 453 9.67 -12.42 27.37
C PRO A 453 8.90 -13.70 27.70
N TRP A 454 8.65 -14.55 26.70
CA TRP A 454 7.91 -15.80 26.85
C TRP A 454 8.74 -16.90 27.55
N THR A 455 10.04 -17.01 27.24
CA THR A 455 10.97 -17.98 27.82
C THR A 455 11.42 -17.58 29.22
N SER A 456 11.78 -16.31 29.45
CA SER A 456 12.13 -15.80 30.79
C SER A 456 10.99 -16.02 31.78
N TYR A 457 9.74 -15.93 31.32
CA TYR A 457 8.55 -16.13 32.13
C TYR A 457 8.26 -17.61 32.44
N ARG A 458 8.43 -18.53 31.48
CA ARG A 458 8.30 -19.98 31.76
C ARG A 458 9.30 -20.44 32.82
N LEU A 459 10.51 -19.88 32.79
CA LEU A 459 11.54 -20.15 33.79
C LEU A 459 11.16 -19.56 35.16
N ALA A 460 10.62 -18.33 35.21
CA ALA A 460 10.15 -17.71 36.46
C ALA A 460 8.89 -18.38 37.05
N GLY A 461 8.01 -18.94 36.21
CA GLY A 461 6.80 -19.66 36.63
C GLY A 461 7.08 -21.06 37.18
N ARG A 462 8.14 -21.73 36.72
CA ARG A 462 8.60 -23.01 37.28
C ARG A 462 9.28 -22.86 38.65
N GLY A 463 9.98 -21.76 38.88
CA GLY A 463 10.65 -21.50 40.17
C GLY A 463 9.71 -21.19 41.36
N ARG A 464 8.39 -21.05 41.14
CA ARG A 464 7.41 -20.78 42.23
C ARG A 464 6.60 -22.01 42.65
N GLN A 465 6.80 -23.18 42.03
CA GLN A 465 6.06 -24.40 42.37
C GLN A 465 6.86 -25.42 43.19
N GLU A 466 8.11 -25.15 43.57
CA GLU A 466 8.97 -26.12 44.28
C GLU A 466 9.30 -25.81 45.74
N VAL A 467 8.68 -24.79 46.36
CA VAL A 467 8.80 -24.59 47.81
C VAL A 467 7.51 -25.03 48.49
N ALA A 468 7.33 -26.34 48.61
CA ALA A 468 6.38 -26.91 49.57
C ALA A 468 6.88 -26.60 51.00
N PRO A 469 6.04 -26.13 51.92
CA PRO A 469 6.46 -25.92 53.30
C PRO A 469 6.78 -27.28 53.94
N ALA A 470 7.93 -27.36 54.61
CA ALA A 470 8.30 -28.52 55.42
C ALA A 470 7.21 -28.78 56.49
N PRO A 471 6.79 -30.03 56.72
CA PRO A 471 5.89 -30.33 57.82
C PRO A 471 6.66 -30.17 59.13
N GLY A 472 6.22 -29.22 59.96
CA GLY A 472 6.66 -29.09 61.35
C GLY A 472 5.63 -29.73 62.28
N GLY A 473 6.12 -30.48 63.28
CA GLY A 473 5.36 -31.00 64.42
C GLY A 473 5.12 -32.48 64.37
#